data_AF-A0AAN9A0C2-F1
#
_entry.id   AF-A0AAN9A0C2-F1
#
_cell.length_a   1.000
_cell.length_b   1.000
_cell.length_c   1.000
_cell.angle_alpha   90.00
_cell.angle_beta   90.00
_cell.angle_gamma   90.00
#
_symmetry.space_group_name_H-M   'P 1'
#
loop_
_entity.id
_entity.type
_entity.pdbx_description
1 polymer ?
#
loop_
_entity_poly.entity_id
_entity_poly.type
_entity_poly.pdbx_seq_one_letter_code
_entity_poly.pdbx_strand_id
1 'polypeptide(L)'
;MMADVEQGKKRLFFVSETAEYTTGFSLSEDVKICESIKLYAKQYLQDMTTPFVIRGEVKYIPSNSNQVLLDPNVNLLKRETLEILIHCENNTIGLCKSNLIIRHEM
;
A
#
# COMPACT_ATOMS: atom_id res chain seq x y z
N MET A 1 -1.62 -1.40 -9.21
CA MET A 1 -1.63 -1.34 -7.72
C MET A 1 -2.15 -2.66 -7.18
N MET A 2 -1.63 -3.13 -6.06
CA MET A 2 -2.01 -4.40 -5.43
C MET A 2 -2.17 -4.21 -3.92
N ALA A 3 -3.21 -4.80 -3.35
CA ALA A 3 -3.53 -4.75 -1.94
C ALA A 3 -3.05 -6.01 -1.21
N ASP A 4 -2.57 -5.84 0.01
CA ASP A 4 -2.16 -6.91 0.94
C ASP A 4 -1.15 -7.90 0.32
N VAL A 5 -0.05 -7.36 -0.24
CA VAL A 5 0.86 -8.12 -1.12
C VAL A 5 1.73 -9.17 -0.42
N GLU A 6 2.00 -9.02 0.88
CA GLU A 6 2.87 -9.92 1.65
C GLU A 6 2.09 -11.08 2.29
N GLN A 7 0.77 -11.11 2.10
CA GLN A 7 -0.10 -12.14 2.67
C GLN A 7 -0.39 -13.27 1.69
N GLY A 8 -0.30 -14.51 2.17
CA GLY A 8 -0.69 -15.71 1.43
C GLY A 8 -2.20 -15.78 1.14
N LYS A 9 -3.03 -15.13 1.97
CA LYS A 9 -4.47 -14.93 1.73
C LYS A 9 -4.80 -13.44 1.81
N LYS A 10 -5.34 -12.88 0.73
CA LYS A 10 -5.69 -11.45 0.66
C LYS A 10 -6.80 -11.10 1.65
N ARG A 11 -6.55 -10.06 2.45
CA ARG A 11 -7.47 -9.50 3.45
C ARG A 11 -8.04 -8.15 3.07
N LEU A 12 -7.38 -7.42 2.18
CA LEU A 12 -7.76 -6.09 1.69
C LEU A 12 -8.10 -6.14 0.20
N PHE A 13 -9.20 -5.50 -0.19
CA PHE A 13 -9.76 -5.55 -1.54
C PHE A 13 -10.16 -4.15 -2.02
N PHE A 14 -10.07 -3.93 -3.32
CA PHE A 14 -10.63 -2.75 -3.96
C PHE A 14 -12.15 -2.85 -4.06
N VAL A 15 -12.83 -1.75 -4.40
CA VAL A 15 -14.30 -1.70 -4.61
C VAL A 15 -14.77 -2.78 -5.59
N SER A 16 -13.95 -3.14 -6.57
CA SER A 16 -14.20 -4.20 -7.56
C SER A 16 -14.06 -5.63 -7.00
N GLU A 17 -13.90 -5.80 -5.68
CA GLU A 17 -13.65 -7.09 -5.01
C GLU A 17 -12.36 -7.82 -5.45
N THR A 18 -11.51 -7.15 -6.22
CA THR A 18 -10.19 -7.62 -6.62
C THR A 18 -9.13 -7.13 -5.63
N ALA A 19 -8.05 -7.89 -5.45
CA ALA A 19 -6.88 -7.42 -4.71
C ALA A 19 -5.90 -6.63 -5.60
N GLU A 20 -6.28 -6.40 -6.85
CA GLU A 20 -5.49 -5.71 -7.87
C GLU A 20 -6.34 -4.66 -8.57
N TYR A 21 -5.73 -3.52 -8.86
CA TYR A 21 -6.36 -2.40 -9.53
C TYR A 21 -5.36 -1.72 -10.46
N THR A 22 -5.78 -1.46 -11.70
CA THR A 22 -4.97 -0.79 -12.73
C THR A 22 -5.74 0.41 -13.24
N THR A 23 -5.05 1.54 -13.30
CA THR A 23 -5.54 2.82 -13.83
C THR A 23 -4.47 3.41 -14.74
N GLY A 24 -4.88 4.28 -15.65
CA GLY A 24 -4.01 4.93 -16.61
C GLY A 24 -4.18 6.44 -16.52
N PHE A 25 -3.06 7.16 -16.61
CA PHE A 25 -3.05 8.62 -16.65
C PHE A 25 -2.43 9.08 -17.96
N SER A 26 -3.05 10.08 -18.59
CA SER A 26 -2.43 10.81 -19.70
C SER A 26 -1.78 12.06 -19.12
N LEU A 27 -0.48 12.21 -19.35
CA LEU A 27 0.29 13.37 -18.92
C LEU A 27 0.59 14.22 -20.15
N SER A 28 0.12 15.46 -20.15
CA SER A 28 0.42 16.46 -21.18
C SER A 28 1.39 17.54 -20.71
N GLU A 29 1.59 17.68 -19.40
CA GLU A 29 2.38 18.73 -18.75
C GLU A 29 3.04 18.19 -17.46
N ASP A 30 3.95 18.96 -16.87
CA ASP A 30 4.64 18.67 -15.59
C ASP A 30 3.70 18.88 -14.39
N VAL A 31 2.62 18.11 -14.34
CA VAL A 31 1.61 18.15 -13.28
C VAL A 31 1.60 16.85 -12.46
N LYS A 32 1.35 16.98 -11.16
CA LYS A 32 1.11 15.83 -10.28
C LYS A 32 -0.35 15.43 -10.37
N ILE A 33 -0.61 14.19 -10.74
CA ILE A 33 -1.97 13.61 -10.74
C ILE A 33 -2.12 12.74 -9.49
N CYS A 34 -3.19 12.98 -8.73
CA CYS A 34 -3.54 12.21 -7.55
C CYS A 34 -4.90 11.55 -7.76
N GLU A 35 -5.00 10.25 -7.52
CA GLU A 35 -6.25 9.50 -7.52
C GLU A 35 -6.48 8.89 -6.13
N SER A 36 -7.70 9.03 -5.61
CA SER A 36 -8.10 8.43 -4.33
C SER A 36 -8.89 7.16 -4.58
N ILE A 37 -8.42 6.04 -4.03
CA ILE A 37 -9.03 4.73 -4.22
C ILE A 37 -9.49 4.20 -2.86
N LYS A 38 -10.72 3.67 -2.80
CA LYS A 38 -11.26 3.05 -1.58
C LYS A 38 -10.91 1.57 -1.54
N LEU A 39 -10.57 1.12 -0.34
CA LEU A 39 -10.23 -0.27 -0.02
C LEU A 39 -11.14 -0.76 1.11
N TYR A 40 -11.45 -2.05 1.09
CA TYR A 40 -12.25 -2.71 2.11
C TYR A 40 -11.50 -3.91 2.66
N ALA A 41 -11.51 -4.04 3.99
CA ALA A 41 -11.02 -5.23 4.67
C ALA A 41 -12.13 -6.27 4.76
N LYS A 42 -11.77 -7.56 4.70
CA LYS A 42 -12.68 -8.65 5.04
C LYS A 42 -13.21 -8.47 6.47
N GLN A 43 -14.49 -8.80 6.67
CA GLN A 43 -15.16 -8.69 7.97
C GLN A 43 -14.48 -9.55 9.05
N TYR A 44 -14.01 -10.75 8.68
CA TYR A 44 -13.35 -11.67 9.60
C TYR A 44 -11.91 -11.90 9.16
N LEU A 45 -10.97 -11.37 9.93
CA LEU A 45 -9.54 -11.52 9.70
C LEU A 45 -8.97 -12.54 10.68
N GLN A 46 -8.31 -13.57 10.17
CA GLN A 46 -7.61 -14.56 11.01
C GLN A 46 -6.31 -13.99 11.60
N ASP A 47 -5.65 -13.11 10.85
CA ASP A 47 -4.46 -12.37 11.28
C ASP A 47 -4.81 -10.88 11.36
N MET A 48 -4.75 -10.37 12.59
CA MET A 48 -4.96 -8.97 12.96
C MET A 48 -3.66 -8.27 13.38
N THR A 49 -2.56 -9.01 13.45
CA THR A 49 -1.26 -8.49 13.94
C THR A 49 -0.38 -8.02 12.81
N THR A 50 -0.43 -8.67 11.64
CA THR A 50 0.37 -8.24 10.50
C THR A 50 -0.34 -7.10 9.78
N PRO A 51 0.35 -5.95 9.57
CA PRO A 51 -0.27 -4.82 8.88
C PRO A 51 -0.59 -5.18 7.42
N PHE A 52 -1.48 -4.41 6.79
CA PHE A 52 -1.72 -4.52 5.36
C PHE A 52 -0.59 -3.83 4.60
N VAL A 53 -0.14 -4.45 3.51
CA VAL A 53 0.88 -3.84 2.64
C VAL A 53 0.28 -3.57 1.28
N ILE A 54 0.20 -2.29 0.90
CA ILE A 54 -0.25 -1.84 -0.41
C ILE A 54 0.98 -1.57 -1.27
N ARG A 55 0.96 -2.07 -2.51
CA ARG A 55 2.02 -1.87 -3.50
C ARG A 55 1.50 -1.13 -4.72
N GLY A 56 2.03 0.06 -4.98
CA GLY A 56 1.90 0.77 -6.24
C GLY A 56 3.06 0.42 -7.17
N GLU A 57 2.77 0.23 -8.45
CA GLU A 57 3.78 0.10 -9.50
C GLU A 57 3.35 0.96 -10.68
N VAL A 58 4.30 1.68 -11.25
CA VAL A 58 4.08 2.57 -12.39
C VAL A 58 4.79 1.99 -13.62
N LYS A 59 4.05 1.89 -14.72
CA LYS A 59 4.60 1.52 -16.03
C LYS A 59 4.37 2.66 -17.00
N TYR A 60 5.45 3.12 -17.64
CA TYR A 60 5.37 4.11 -18.70
C TYR A 60 5.01 3.43 -20.03
N ILE A 61 4.03 4.01 -20.73
CA ILE A 61 3.60 3.56 -22.06
C ILE A 61 3.70 4.79 -22.98
N PRO A 62 4.66 4.80 -23.93
CA PRO A 62 4.80 5.93 -24.85
C PRO A 62 3.59 6.01 -25.79
N SER A 63 3.04 7.21 -25.96
CA SER A 63 1.90 7.47 -26.86
C SER A 63 2.32 7.51 -28.34
N ASN A 64 3.58 7.86 -28.62
CA ASN A 64 4.12 8.06 -29.97
C ASN A 64 5.45 7.31 -30.14
N SER A 65 5.96 7.22 -31.37
CA SER A 65 7.26 6.61 -31.71
C SER A 65 8.48 7.35 -31.13
N ASN A 66 8.32 8.57 -30.62
CA ASN A 66 9.35 9.26 -29.85
C ASN A 66 9.34 8.74 -28.41
N GLN A 67 10.28 7.86 -28.08
CA GLN A 67 10.45 7.34 -26.72
C GLN A 67 11.10 8.39 -25.82
N VAL A 68 10.38 8.85 -24.81
CA VAL A 68 11.00 9.50 -23.65
C VAL A 68 11.56 8.39 -22.77
N LEU A 69 12.85 8.51 -22.40
CA LEU A 69 13.50 7.57 -21.49
C LEU A 69 13.24 8.02 -20.05
N LEU A 70 12.71 7.12 -19.23
CA LEU A 70 12.71 7.29 -17.78
C LEU A 70 14.13 7.13 -17.24
N ASP A 71 14.49 7.91 -16.22
CA ASP A 71 15.73 7.70 -15.48
C ASP A 71 15.74 6.27 -14.90
N PRO A 72 16.76 5.43 -15.18
CA PRO A 72 16.83 4.07 -14.68
C PRO A 72 16.89 3.98 -13.14
N ASN A 73 17.23 5.08 -12.46
CA ASN A 73 17.27 5.16 -10.99
C ASN A 73 15.92 5.54 -10.38
N VAL A 74 14.91 5.87 -11.18
CA VAL A 74 13.60 6.25 -10.65
C VAL A 74 12.93 5.03 -10.03
N ASN A 75 12.44 5.19 -8.80
CA ASN A 75 11.72 4.09 -8.15
C ASN A 75 10.27 4.05 -8.66
N LEU A 76 10.00 3.09 -9.53
CA LEU A 76 8.66 2.84 -10.08
C LEU A 76 7.75 2.04 -9.14
N LEU A 77 8.30 1.54 -8.03
CA LEU A 77 7.60 0.70 -7.06
C LEU A 77 7.53 1.41 -5.70
N LYS A 78 6.30 1.66 -5.25
CA LYS A 78 6.06 2.22 -3.93
C LYS A 78 5.31 1.21 -3.07
N ARG A 79 5.76 1.05 -1.83
CA ARG A 79 5.06 0.29 -0.79
C ARG A 79 4.61 1.21 0.32
N GLU A 80 3.41 0.96 0.81
CA GLU A 80 2.83 1.64 1.96
C GLU A 80 2.19 0.61 2.89
N THR A 81 2.30 0.86 4.17
CA THR A 81 1.83 -0.05 5.23
C THR A 81 0.65 0.59 5.94
N LEU A 82 -0.45 -0.15 6.10
CA LEU A 82 -1.61 0.25 6.90
C LEU A 82 -1.71 -0.65 8.12
N GLU A 83 -1.62 -0.05 9.29
CA GLU A 83 -1.75 -0.77 10.56
C GLU A 83 -3.19 -1.15 10.85
N ILE A 84 -3.38 -2.32 11.48
CA ILE A 84 -4.68 -2.77 11.97
C ILE A 84 -4.80 -2.31 13.41
N LEU A 85 -5.84 -1.55 13.72
CA LEU A 85 -6.13 -1.17 15.10
C LEU A 85 -6.58 -2.41 15.88
N ILE A 86 -5.87 -2.69 16.97
CA ILE A 86 -6.14 -3.84 17.85
C ILE A 86 -6.59 -3.34 19.22
N HIS A 87 -7.08 -4.26 20.04
CA HIS A 87 -7.39 -3.96 21.44
C HIS A 87 -6.07 -3.83 22.21
N CYS A 88 -5.86 -2.67 22.82
CA CYS A 88 -4.75 -2.42 23.74
C CYS A 88 -5.24 -2.59 25.20
N GLU A 89 -4.60 -1.93 26.17
CA GLU A 89 -5.03 -1.93 27.56
C GLU A 89 -6.50 -1.49 27.71
N ASN A 90 -7.19 -2.03 28.72
CA ASN A 90 -8.59 -1.73 29.05
C ASN A 90 -9.61 -1.96 27.92
N ASN A 91 -9.30 -2.85 26.98
CA ASN A 91 -10.21 -3.26 25.91
C ASN A 91 -10.60 -2.10 24.95
N THR A 92 -9.80 -1.03 24.91
CA THR A 92 -9.98 0.04 23.93
C THR A 92 -9.26 -0.30 22.63
N ILE A 93 -9.98 -0.21 21.51
CA ILE A 93 -9.39 -0.34 20.16
C ILE A 93 -8.59 0.93 19.85
N GLY A 94 -7.32 0.78 19.49
CA GLY A 94 -6.47 1.93 19.16
C GLY A 94 -5.04 1.56 18.76
N LEU A 95 -4.20 2.59 18.63
CA LEU A 95 -2.76 2.44 18.45
C LEU A 95 -2.11 2.21 19.82
N CYS A 96 -1.52 1.04 20.02
CA CYS A 96 -0.89 0.71 21.30
C CYS A 96 0.43 1.48 21.46
N LYS A 97 0.65 2.05 22.65
CA LYS A 97 1.91 2.72 23.00
C LYS A 97 2.86 1.69 23.59
N SER A 98 4.02 1.52 22.95
CA SER A 98 5.08 0.63 23.44
C SER A 98 6.19 1.45 24.10
N ASN A 99 6.60 1.05 25.32
CA ASN A 99 7.78 1.59 25.98
C ASN A 99 8.97 0.64 25.75
N LEU A 100 9.67 0.83 24.64
CA LEU A 100 10.84 0.02 24.31
C LEU A 100 12.08 0.57 25.01
N ILE A 101 12.79 -0.30 25.75
CA ILE A 101 14.07 0.03 26.38
C ILE A 101 15.14 -0.81 25.70
N ILE A 102 16.07 -0.17 25.00
CA ILE A 102 17.24 -0.83 24.43
C ILE A 102 18.35 -0.77 25.48
N ARG A 103 18.85 -1.92 25.91
CA ARG A 103 20.03 -2.01 26.77
C ARG A 103 21.19 -2.56 25.97
N HIS A 104 22.34 -1.89 26.06
CA HIS A 104 23.59 -2.42 25.55
C HIS A 104 24.22 -3.26 26.66
N GLU A 105 24.26 -4.58 26.47
CA GLU A 105 25.10 -5.45 27.30
C GLU A 105 26.52 -5.39 26.72
N MET A 106 27.49 -5.11 27.60
CA MET A 106 28.93 -5.15 27.31
C MET A 106 29.52 -6.46 27.82
#